data_AF-A0A2Z6QQZ6-F1
#
_entry.id   AF-A0A2Z6QQZ6-F1
#
_cell.length_a   1.000
_cell.length_b   1.000
_cell.length_c   1.000
_cell.angle_alpha   90.00
_cell.angle_beta   90.00
_cell.angle_gamma   90.00
#
_symmetry.space_group_name_H-M   'P 1'
#
loop_
_entity.id
_entity.type
_entity.pdbx_description
1 polymer ?
#
loop_
_entity_poly.entity_id
_entity_poly.type
_entity_poly.pdbx_seq_one_letter_code
_entity_poly.pdbx_strand_id
1 'polypeptide(L)'
;MTKNKQSLSDSEIGSNGSSKGDKKKILDPPTIESVAQLIKTGEAKRIIVMAGAGISTAAGIPDFRTPGSGLYDNLQKYDLPYPEAIFDISYFRENPEPFFSLARELYPGNFMPTLTHYFLTLLHRKTTLLRCFTQNIDTLERLAGLPDEYVVEAHGSFAKSKCLRCKKFADAGWMKEMIYSGGIPICASCKIGVVKPCITFFGESLPGKFFLRINDFQICDLLIVIGTSLQVQPFASLIDSVGEKVPRLLINLEQVGCYGMSDMGFDFEGKYQKYWRDAFYKGTCDEGIKKLAELCGFKDELLQIYEEGHESLIKEFGKIPTPVEIAPKVEKEAKIEPKSKVEEEIDQLTKVFEEKIKIKSEISDEVDRMLKEYDDFKEKNFNVELLKEKENESKPDDKKKEIENKSDKELLNVKEDIDKSDKEKKELKEIINNENLI
;
A
#
# COMPACT_ATOMS: atom_id res chain seq x y z
N MET A 1 -78.36 10.01 -20.80
CA MET A 1 -78.57 8.54 -20.83
C MET A 1 -77.23 7.88 -20.47
N THR A 2 -76.96 7.67 -19.18
CA THR A 2 -77.21 6.45 -18.36
C THR A 2 -76.10 5.39 -18.41
N LYS A 3 -75.38 5.33 -17.28
CA LYS A 3 -74.92 4.16 -16.49
C LYS A 3 -73.89 3.16 -17.06
N ASN A 4 -72.75 3.04 -16.37
CA ASN A 4 -72.40 1.92 -15.46
C ASN A 4 -71.00 2.22 -14.83
N LYS A 5 -70.82 2.36 -13.50
CA LYS A 5 -70.82 1.42 -12.34
C LYS A 5 -69.52 0.61 -12.16
N GLN A 6 -68.84 0.89 -11.03
CA GLN A 6 -68.06 0.04 -10.10
C GLN A 6 -66.89 -0.81 -10.64
N SER A 7 -65.71 -0.87 -10.00
CA SER A 7 -65.50 -1.34 -8.62
C SER A 7 -64.25 -0.77 -7.91
N LEU A 8 -64.31 -0.80 -6.57
CA LEU A 8 -63.27 -0.51 -5.58
C LEU A 8 -62.35 -1.72 -5.34
N SER A 9 -61.26 -1.46 -4.61
CA SER A 9 -60.31 -2.35 -3.89
C SER A 9 -59.08 -2.76 -4.73
N ASP A 10 -57.84 -2.74 -4.24
CA ASP A 10 -57.32 -2.86 -2.88
C ASP A 10 -56.06 -2.02 -2.64
N SER A 11 -55.86 -1.70 -1.36
CA SER A 11 -54.69 -1.10 -0.75
C SER A 11 -53.40 -1.91 -0.95
N GLU A 12 -52.37 -1.31 -1.54
CA GLU A 12 -50.99 -1.75 -1.35
C GLU A 12 -50.20 -0.72 -0.53
N ILE A 13 -49.92 -1.19 0.67
CA ILE A 13 -48.92 -0.79 1.67
C ILE A 13 -47.77 0.03 1.07
N GLY A 14 -47.66 1.28 1.53
CA GLY A 14 -46.48 2.11 1.32
C GLY A 14 -45.24 1.44 1.92
N SER A 15 -44.38 0.92 1.06
CA SER A 15 -43.00 0.67 1.40
C SER A 15 -42.26 2.01 1.40
N ASN A 16 -41.98 2.51 2.60
CA ASN A 16 -41.03 3.59 2.82
C ASN A 16 -39.70 3.22 2.15
N GLY A 17 -39.46 3.81 0.98
CA GLY A 17 -38.16 3.79 0.33
C GLY A 17 -37.15 4.45 1.26
N SER A 18 -36.30 3.63 1.87
CA SER A 18 -35.06 4.09 2.49
C SER A 18 -34.25 4.83 1.42
N SER A 19 -34.17 6.15 1.57
CA SER A 19 -33.31 7.01 0.76
C SER A 19 -31.86 6.55 0.94
N LYS A 20 -31.30 5.85 -0.04
CA LYS A 20 -29.85 5.70 -0.19
C LYS A 20 -29.27 7.10 -0.28
N GLY A 21 -28.65 7.58 0.80
CA GLY A 21 -28.01 8.89 0.82
C GLY A 21 -26.92 8.95 -0.25
N ASP A 22 -26.98 9.95 -1.11
CA ASP A 22 -25.97 10.21 -2.13
C ASP A 22 -24.59 10.34 -1.46
N LYS A 23 -23.64 9.48 -1.86
CA LYS A 23 -22.27 9.52 -1.33
C LYS A 23 -21.62 10.87 -1.62
N LYS A 24 -20.77 11.35 -0.70
CA LYS A 24 -19.99 12.58 -0.93
C LYS A 24 -18.85 12.28 -1.88
N LYS A 25 -19.01 12.68 -3.14
CA LYS A 25 -17.98 12.56 -4.17
C LYS A 25 -16.90 13.61 -3.95
N ILE A 26 -15.65 13.15 -3.84
CA ILE A 26 -14.47 14.03 -3.84
C ILE A 26 -13.98 14.22 -5.27
N LEU A 27 -13.99 13.14 -6.06
CA LEU A 27 -13.79 13.19 -7.50
C LEU A 27 -15.13 12.94 -8.21
N ASP A 28 -15.54 13.83 -9.11
CA ASP A 28 -16.78 13.69 -9.89
C ASP A 28 -16.58 14.11 -11.36
N PRO A 29 -16.48 13.16 -12.31
CA PRO A 29 -16.39 11.70 -12.09
C PRO A 29 -15.01 11.31 -11.48
N PRO A 30 -14.86 10.10 -10.92
CA PRO A 30 -13.58 9.59 -10.38
C PRO A 30 -12.60 9.15 -11.47
N THR A 31 -12.12 10.10 -12.28
CA THR A 31 -11.26 9.83 -13.43
C THR A 31 -9.94 10.59 -13.37
N ILE A 32 -9.02 10.21 -14.27
CA ILE A 32 -7.75 10.91 -14.44
C ILE A 32 -7.95 12.38 -14.83
N GLU A 33 -9.04 12.72 -15.53
CA GLU A 33 -9.41 14.10 -15.86
C GLU A 33 -9.70 14.94 -14.61
N SER A 34 -10.46 14.39 -13.65
CA SER A 34 -10.76 15.09 -12.40
C SER A 34 -9.51 15.28 -11.55
N VAL A 35 -8.60 14.29 -11.53
CA VAL A 35 -7.30 14.41 -10.86
C VAL A 35 -6.42 15.45 -11.55
N ALA A 36 -6.37 15.46 -12.88
CA ALA A 36 -5.64 16.47 -13.65
C ALA A 36 -6.16 17.88 -13.38
N GLN A 37 -7.47 18.04 -13.21
CA GLN A 37 -8.07 19.32 -12.87
C GLN A 37 -7.55 19.83 -11.51
N LEU A 38 -7.45 18.98 -10.48
CA LEU A 38 -6.91 19.36 -9.17
C LEU A 38 -5.45 19.82 -9.24
N ILE A 39 -4.63 19.16 -10.08
CA ILE A 39 -3.25 19.57 -10.32
C ILE A 39 -3.22 20.91 -11.05
N LYS A 40 -4.04 21.07 -12.09
CA LYS A 40 -4.08 22.27 -12.94
C LYS A 40 -4.60 23.51 -12.22
N THR A 41 -5.60 23.37 -11.34
CA THR A 41 -6.15 24.47 -10.53
C THR A 41 -5.26 24.82 -9.35
N GLY A 42 -4.24 24.01 -9.07
CA GLY A 42 -3.33 24.19 -7.93
C GLY A 42 -3.96 23.79 -6.59
N GLU A 43 -5.01 22.98 -6.60
CA GLU A 43 -5.58 22.38 -5.39
C GLU A 43 -4.67 21.28 -4.84
N ALA A 44 -4.02 20.52 -5.71
CA ALA A 44 -3.00 19.53 -5.35
C ALA A 44 -1.60 20.19 -5.31
N LYS A 45 -1.04 20.36 -4.10
CA LYS A 45 0.25 21.04 -3.87
C LYS A 45 1.28 20.16 -3.16
N ARG A 46 0.85 19.05 -2.57
CA ARG A 46 1.65 18.12 -1.77
C ARG A 46 1.36 16.71 -2.25
N ILE A 47 1.83 16.45 -3.46
CA ILE A 47 1.61 15.19 -4.17
C ILE A 47 2.61 14.15 -3.67
N ILE A 48 2.11 13.02 -3.20
CA ILE A 48 2.94 11.83 -2.98
C ILE A 48 2.77 10.90 -4.17
N VAL A 49 3.88 10.41 -4.70
CA VAL A 49 3.88 9.35 -5.71
C VAL A 49 4.40 8.06 -5.07
N MET A 50 3.62 6.99 -5.12
CA MET A 50 4.03 5.63 -4.78
C MET A 50 4.29 4.85 -6.07
N ALA A 51 5.54 4.46 -6.30
CA ALA A 51 5.97 3.77 -7.51
C ALA A 51 6.46 2.35 -7.24
N GLY A 52 6.21 1.45 -8.20
CA GLY A 52 6.82 0.12 -8.24
C GLY A 52 7.41 -0.21 -9.61
N ALA A 53 7.73 -1.48 -9.83
CA ALA A 53 8.53 -1.92 -10.97
C ALA A 53 7.90 -1.59 -12.34
N GLY A 54 6.58 -1.43 -12.40
CA GLY A 54 5.84 -1.07 -13.60
C GLY A 54 6.33 0.23 -14.26
N ILE A 55 6.86 1.20 -13.49
CA ILE A 55 7.38 2.45 -14.05
C ILE A 55 8.71 2.28 -14.81
N SER A 56 9.43 1.18 -14.55
CA SER A 56 10.75 0.87 -15.13
C SER A 56 10.67 -0.15 -16.27
N THR A 57 9.50 -0.76 -16.51
CA THR A 57 9.32 -1.76 -17.59
C THR A 57 9.66 -1.22 -18.98
N ALA A 58 9.25 0.01 -19.30
CA ALA A 58 9.58 0.66 -20.57
C ALA A 58 11.08 0.99 -20.71
N ALA A 59 11.85 1.01 -19.61
CA ALA A 59 13.31 1.14 -19.65
C ALA A 59 14.01 -0.18 -20.00
N GLY A 60 13.28 -1.30 -20.10
CA GLY A 60 13.84 -2.64 -20.31
C GLY A 60 14.20 -3.37 -19.02
N ILE A 61 13.80 -2.84 -17.85
CA ILE A 61 13.95 -3.54 -16.57
C ILE A 61 12.69 -4.39 -16.37
N PRO A 62 12.79 -5.74 -16.35
CA PRO A 62 11.63 -6.58 -16.11
C PRO A 62 11.07 -6.31 -14.72
N ASP A 63 9.75 -6.41 -14.56
CA ASP A 63 9.18 -6.45 -13.23
C ASP A 63 9.52 -7.78 -12.54
N PHE A 64 9.10 -7.96 -11.29
CA PHE A 64 9.41 -9.20 -10.59
C PHE A 64 8.47 -10.35 -10.95
N ARG A 65 7.19 -10.05 -11.19
CA ARG A 65 6.08 -11.01 -11.05
C ARG A 65 5.31 -11.30 -12.33
N THR A 66 5.50 -10.54 -13.42
CA THR A 66 4.70 -10.74 -14.63
C THR A 66 5.01 -12.10 -15.26
N PRO A 67 4.03 -12.99 -15.49
CA PRO A 67 4.26 -14.27 -16.14
C PRO A 67 4.92 -14.13 -17.52
N GLY A 68 5.92 -14.95 -17.81
CA GLY A 68 6.67 -15.04 -19.06
C GLY A 68 7.71 -13.93 -19.30
N SER A 69 7.72 -12.85 -18.52
CA SER A 69 8.65 -11.72 -18.71
C SER A 69 9.26 -11.16 -17.43
N GLY A 70 8.67 -11.47 -16.28
CA GLY A 70 9.15 -11.08 -14.98
C GLY A 70 10.46 -11.78 -14.61
N LEU A 71 11.19 -11.17 -13.70
CA LEU A 71 12.48 -11.66 -13.24
C LEU A 71 12.38 -13.10 -12.72
N TYR A 72 11.37 -13.40 -11.90
CA TYR A 72 11.20 -14.71 -11.24
C TYR A 72 11.07 -15.88 -12.21
N ASP A 73 10.43 -15.69 -13.36
CA ASP A 73 10.29 -16.74 -14.38
C ASP A 73 11.62 -17.06 -15.08
N ASN A 74 12.58 -16.14 -15.02
CA ASN A 74 13.91 -16.29 -15.64
C ASN A 74 14.99 -16.78 -14.66
N LEU A 75 14.63 -17.10 -13.40
CA LEU A 75 15.58 -17.53 -12.36
C LEU A 75 15.82 -19.05 -12.30
N GLN A 76 15.21 -19.84 -13.20
CA GLN A 76 15.33 -21.30 -13.22
C GLN A 76 16.80 -21.80 -13.26
N LYS A 77 17.71 -20.98 -13.81
CA LYS A 77 19.16 -21.25 -13.87
C LYS A 77 19.86 -21.31 -12.50
N TYR A 78 19.23 -20.82 -11.43
CA TYR A 78 19.85 -20.68 -10.11
C TYR A 78 19.47 -21.78 -9.11
N ASP A 79 18.66 -22.77 -9.51
CA ASP A 79 18.21 -23.89 -8.66
C ASP A 79 17.72 -23.43 -7.27
N LEU A 80 16.85 -22.41 -7.28
CA LEU A 80 16.33 -21.80 -6.06
C LEU A 80 15.19 -22.66 -5.49
N PRO A 81 15.05 -22.74 -4.15
CA PRO A 81 13.94 -23.48 -3.53
C PRO A 81 12.57 -22.87 -3.86
N TYR A 82 12.53 -21.56 -4.08
CA TYR A 82 11.40 -20.77 -4.57
C TYR A 82 11.96 -19.46 -5.15
N PRO A 83 11.27 -18.77 -6.09
CA PRO A 83 11.84 -17.64 -6.82
C PRO A 83 12.29 -16.47 -5.93
N GLU A 84 11.55 -16.18 -4.86
CA GLU A 84 11.85 -15.09 -3.92
C GLU A 84 13.11 -15.32 -3.09
N ALA A 85 13.62 -16.55 -2.99
CA ALA A 85 14.76 -16.92 -2.16
C ALA A 85 16.02 -16.12 -2.51
N ILE A 86 16.20 -15.72 -3.78
CA ILE A 86 17.34 -14.89 -4.21
C ILE A 86 17.39 -13.52 -3.52
N PHE A 87 16.23 -13.04 -3.03
CA PHE A 87 16.08 -11.80 -2.27
C PHE A 87 15.73 -12.06 -0.80
N ASP A 88 15.89 -13.27 -0.28
CA ASP A 88 15.74 -13.59 1.15
C ASP A 88 17.08 -13.46 1.88
N ILE A 89 17.11 -12.76 3.02
CA ILE A 89 18.37 -12.51 3.74
C ILE A 89 18.97 -13.76 4.38
N SER A 90 18.14 -14.73 4.76
CA SER A 90 18.58 -15.99 5.33
C SER A 90 19.24 -16.83 4.25
N TYR A 91 18.56 -16.98 3.10
CA TYR A 91 19.13 -17.66 1.93
C TYR A 91 20.42 -16.99 1.46
N PHE A 92 20.44 -15.65 1.35
CA PHE A 92 21.65 -14.91 0.94
C PHE A 92 22.86 -15.12 1.86
N ARG A 93 22.64 -15.30 3.17
CA ARG A 93 23.72 -15.57 4.12
C ARG A 93 24.32 -16.97 3.94
N GLU A 94 23.52 -17.93 3.52
CA GLU A 94 23.94 -19.30 3.24
C GLU A 94 24.58 -19.42 1.85
N ASN A 95 23.93 -18.86 0.83
CA ASN A 95 24.37 -18.89 -0.56
C ASN A 95 24.19 -17.51 -1.25
N PRO A 96 25.20 -16.64 -1.22
CA PRO A 96 25.12 -15.32 -1.86
C PRO A 96 25.37 -15.35 -3.38
N GLU A 97 25.85 -16.48 -3.93
CA GLU A 97 26.30 -16.58 -5.33
C GLU A 97 25.18 -16.32 -6.37
N PRO A 98 23.95 -16.85 -6.21
CA PRO A 98 22.85 -16.55 -7.14
C PRO A 98 22.56 -15.05 -7.24
N PHE A 99 22.51 -14.36 -6.10
CA PHE A 99 22.27 -12.92 -6.09
C PHE A 99 23.39 -12.16 -6.80
N PHE A 100 24.66 -12.46 -6.54
CA PHE A 100 25.77 -11.72 -7.19
C PHE A 100 25.87 -12.01 -8.69
N SER A 101 25.50 -13.22 -9.10
CA SER A 101 25.37 -13.58 -10.52
C SER A 101 24.30 -12.73 -11.21
N LEU A 102 23.16 -12.52 -10.54
CA LEU A 102 22.08 -11.67 -11.02
C LEU A 102 22.41 -10.16 -10.90
N ALA A 103 23.11 -9.74 -9.85
CA ALA A 103 23.40 -8.34 -9.56
C ALA A 103 24.18 -7.65 -10.68
N ARG A 104 24.97 -8.41 -11.45
CA ARG A 104 25.65 -7.93 -12.65
C ARG A 104 24.66 -7.50 -13.74
N GLU A 105 23.57 -8.25 -13.92
CA GLU A 105 22.52 -7.96 -14.89
C GLU A 105 21.69 -6.73 -14.45
N LEU A 106 21.53 -6.54 -13.13
CA LEU A 106 20.73 -5.46 -12.54
C LEU A 106 21.52 -4.18 -12.22
N TYR A 107 22.83 -4.13 -12.45
CA TYR A 107 23.65 -3.00 -11.97
C TYR A 107 23.29 -1.68 -12.68
N PRO A 108 23.20 -0.54 -11.94
CA PRO A 108 22.85 0.76 -12.53
C PRO A 108 23.81 1.23 -13.64
N GLY A 109 23.26 1.95 -14.62
CA GLY A 109 23.98 2.47 -15.80
C GLY A 109 23.66 1.73 -17.11
N ASN A 110 22.86 0.66 -17.03
CA ASN A 110 22.39 -0.10 -18.20
C ASN A 110 20.99 0.30 -18.67
N PHE A 111 20.36 1.30 -18.04
CA PHE A 111 18.97 1.66 -18.32
C PHE A 111 18.77 3.16 -18.27
N MET A 112 17.87 3.66 -19.12
CA MET A 112 17.48 5.07 -19.13
C MET A 112 16.16 5.28 -18.41
N PRO A 113 15.97 6.39 -17.67
CA PRO A 113 14.69 6.68 -17.04
C PRO A 113 13.56 6.84 -18.06
N THR A 114 12.39 6.31 -17.72
CA THR A 114 11.16 6.41 -18.55
C THR A 114 10.51 7.79 -18.45
N LEU A 115 9.50 8.05 -19.29
CA LEU A 115 8.72 9.30 -19.24
C LEU A 115 8.11 9.52 -17.85
N THR A 116 7.67 8.43 -17.21
CA THR A 116 7.16 8.44 -15.83
C THR A 116 8.17 8.99 -14.82
N HIS A 117 9.45 8.63 -14.93
CA HIS A 117 10.49 9.13 -14.02
C HIS A 117 10.69 10.64 -14.18
N TYR A 118 10.72 11.13 -15.42
CA TYR A 118 10.85 12.57 -15.68
C TYR A 118 9.62 13.37 -15.24
N PHE A 119 8.44 12.75 -15.19
CA PHE A 119 7.26 13.39 -14.60
C PHE A 119 7.43 13.64 -13.10
N LEU A 120 8.12 12.77 -12.36
CA LEU A 120 8.46 13.04 -10.96
C LEU A 120 9.33 14.30 -10.83
N THR A 121 10.37 14.40 -11.69
CA THR A 121 11.23 15.58 -11.76
C THR A 121 10.45 16.83 -12.14
N LEU A 122 9.47 16.72 -13.05
CA LEU A 122 8.59 17.81 -13.43
C LEU A 122 7.72 18.28 -12.26
N LEU A 123 7.08 17.36 -11.52
CA LEU A 123 6.32 17.71 -10.31
C LEU A 123 7.21 18.40 -9.26
N HIS A 124 8.46 17.95 -9.10
CA HIS A 124 9.43 18.62 -8.24
C HIS A 124 9.75 20.04 -8.72
N ARG A 125 10.07 20.23 -10.00
CA ARG A 125 10.34 21.56 -10.59
C ARG A 125 9.15 22.52 -10.48
N LYS A 126 7.93 21.97 -10.50
CA LYS A 126 6.69 22.72 -10.26
C LYS A 126 6.36 22.94 -8.80
N THR A 127 7.21 22.48 -7.87
CA THR A 127 7.05 22.61 -6.41
C THR A 127 5.80 21.92 -5.84
N THR A 128 5.23 20.95 -6.56
CA THR A 128 4.02 20.21 -6.14
C THR A 128 4.33 18.81 -5.61
N LEU A 129 5.49 18.23 -5.94
CA LEU A 129 5.91 16.95 -5.38
C LEU A 129 6.30 17.11 -3.90
N LEU A 130 5.63 16.37 -3.02
CA LEU A 130 6.01 16.23 -1.62
C LEU A 130 7.07 15.12 -1.45
N ARG A 131 6.79 13.93 -1.99
CA ARG A 131 7.70 12.78 -1.91
C ARG A 131 7.41 11.74 -3.01
N CYS A 132 8.45 11.07 -3.46
CA CYS A 132 8.35 9.81 -4.20
C CYS A 132 8.75 8.66 -3.27
N PHE A 133 7.82 7.76 -2.99
CA PHE A 133 8.08 6.47 -2.36
C PHE A 133 8.19 5.43 -3.46
N THR A 134 9.36 4.80 -3.59
CA THR A 134 9.61 3.80 -4.64
C THR A 134 9.95 2.45 -4.03
N GLN A 135 9.38 1.39 -4.58
CA GLN A 135 9.78 0.01 -4.31
C GLN A 135 10.99 -0.42 -5.15
N ASN A 136 11.36 0.39 -6.14
CA ASN A 136 12.41 0.07 -7.10
C ASN A 136 13.78 0.28 -6.48
N ILE A 137 14.75 -0.46 -7.01
CA ILE A 137 16.15 -0.47 -6.57
C ILE A 137 17.10 0.01 -7.69
N ASP A 138 16.53 0.34 -8.85
CA ASP A 138 17.22 0.66 -10.11
C ASP A 138 17.81 2.08 -10.16
N THR A 139 17.40 2.96 -9.24
CA THR A 139 17.86 4.35 -9.08
C THR A 139 17.47 5.31 -10.23
N LEU A 140 16.53 4.90 -11.10
CA LEU A 140 16.12 5.69 -12.25
C LEU A 140 15.46 7.02 -11.87
N GLU A 141 14.87 7.14 -10.68
CA GLU A 141 14.30 8.41 -10.19
C GLU A 141 15.39 9.47 -10.03
N ARG A 142 16.56 9.09 -9.50
CA ARG A 142 17.70 9.99 -9.32
C ARG A 142 18.35 10.32 -10.66
N LEU A 143 18.46 9.34 -11.55
CA LEU A 143 18.98 9.54 -12.90
C LEU A 143 18.09 10.48 -13.72
N ALA A 144 16.77 10.50 -13.48
CA ALA A 144 15.87 11.48 -14.07
C ALA A 144 16.01 12.89 -13.47
N GLY A 145 16.91 13.08 -12.50
CA GLY A 145 17.20 14.37 -11.87
C GLY A 145 16.34 14.69 -10.63
N LEU A 146 15.61 13.72 -10.06
CA LEU A 146 14.87 13.94 -8.82
C LEU A 146 15.84 14.00 -7.64
N PRO A 147 15.86 15.08 -6.82
CA PRO A 147 16.84 15.21 -5.76
C PRO A 147 16.66 14.15 -4.67
N ASP A 148 17.79 13.74 -4.10
CA ASP A 148 17.90 12.74 -3.03
C ASP A 148 16.85 12.89 -1.93
N GLU A 149 16.58 14.10 -1.49
CA GLU A 149 15.64 14.36 -0.39
C GLU A 149 14.21 13.93 -0.73
N TYR A 150 13.79 14.00 -1.99
CA TYR A 150 12.45 13.66 -2.46
C TYR A 150 12.24 12.16 -2.68
N VAL A 151 13.30 11.38 -2.79
CA VAL A 151 13.22 9.92 -3.04
C VAL A 151 13.27 9.13 -1.73
N VAL A 152 12.28 8.30 -1.47
CA VAL A 152 12.27 7.27 -0.42
C VAL A 152 12.31 5.91 -1.09
N GLU A 153 13.52 5.35 -1.21
CA GLU A 153 13.76 3.98 -1.68
C GLU A 153 13.34 3.01 -0.57
N ALA A 154 12.08 2.60 -0.57
CA ALA A 154 11.50 1.75 0.47
C ALA A 154 12.22 0.39 0.55
N HIS A 155 12.67 -0.14 -0.59
CA HIS A 155 13.46 -1.37 -0.66
C HIS A 155 14.95 -1.10 -0.83
N GLY A 156 15.42 0.11 -0.52
CA GLY A 156 16.83 0.48 -0.68
C GLY A 156 17.28 0.53 -2.14
N SER A 157 18.60 0.49 -2.38
CA SER A 157 19.15 0.62 -3.73
C SER A 157 20.58 0.09 -3.86
N PHE A 158 21.06 0.00 -5.10
CA PHE A 158 22.47 -0.29 -5.42
C PHE A 158 23.42 0.88 -5.14
N ALA A 159 22.93 2.06 -4.74
CA ALA A 159 23.75 3.26 -4.59
C ALA A 159 24.85 3.15 -3.52
N LYS A 160 24.65 2.30 -2.50
CA LYS A 160 25.62 2.06 -1.42
C LYS A 160 25.68 0.58 -1.08
N SER A 161 26.82 0.12 -0.59
CA SER A 161 27.01 -1.26 -0.14
C SER A 161 27.64 -1.31 1.24
N LYS A 162 27.18 -2.23 2.09
CA LYS A 162 27.65 -2.36 3.48
C LYS A 162 28.00 -3.80 3.83
N CYS A 163 29.02 -3.98 4.66
CA CYS A 163 29.35 -5.29 5.22
C CYS A 163 28.21 -5.76 6.14
N LEU A 164 27.73 -6.98 5.95
CA LEU A 164 26.68 -7.54 6.81
C LEU A 164 27.13 -7.74 8.26
N ARG A 165 28.43 -7.95 8.49
CA ARG A 165 29.02 -8.16 9.83
C ARG A 165 29.36 -6.86 10.54
N CYS A 166 30.31 -6.08 10.02
CA CYS A 166 30.81 -4.87 10.70
C CYS A 166 30.08 -3.58 10.30
N LYS A 167 29.08 -3.66 9.41
CA LYS A 167 28.25 -2.53 8.93
C LYS A 167 28.99 -1.39 8.24
N LYS A 168 30.31 -1.51 8.03
CA LYS A 168 31.10 -0.52 7.31
C LYS A 168 30.71 -0.49 5.83
N PHE A 169 30.57 0.73 5.30
CA PHE A 169 30.35 0.95 3.88
C PHE A 169 31.59 0.58 3.06
N ALA A 170 31.34 0.00 1.89
CA ALA A 170 32.36 -0.25 0.90
C ALA A 170 32.43 0.89 -0.12
N ASP A 171 33.58 1.03 -0.76
CA ASP A 171 33.75 1.93 -1.89
C ASP A 171 32.89 1.47 -3.08
N ALA A 172 32.28 2.42 -3.78
CA ALA A 172 31.35 2.14 -4.88
C ALA A 172 32.08 1.61 -6.13
N GLY A 173 33.29 2.11 -6.42
CA GLY A 173 34.12 1.64 -7.53
C GLY A 173 34.56 0.19 -7.31
N TRP A 174 35.07 -0.11 -6.12
CA TRP A 174 35.44 -1.47 -5.72
C TRP A 174 34.25 -2.43 -5.79
N MET A 175 33.07 -2.03 -5.30
CA MET A 175 31.87 -2.87 -5.36
C MET A 175 31.48 -3.19 -6.81
N LYS A 176 31.53 -2.17 -7.68
CA LYS A 176 31.28 -2.33 -9.11
C LYS A 176 32.23 -3.36 -9.71
N GLU A 177 33.54 -3.19 -9.50
CA GLU A 177 34.55 -4.14 -10.01
C GLU A 177 34.27 -5.58 -9.57
N MET A 178 33.96 -5.79 -8.29
CA MET A 178 33.65 -7.12 -7.74
C MET A 178 32.41 -7.76 -8.38
N ILE A 179 31.35 -6.98 -8.59
CA ILE A 179 30.12 -7.47 -9.23
C ILE A 179 30.40 -7.85 -10.69
N TYR A 180 31.13 -7.00 -11.43
CA TYR A 180 31.45 -7.26 -12.83
C TYR A 180 32.41 -8.43 -13.02
N SER A 181 33.31 -8.68 -12.06
CA SER A 181 34.20 -9.84 -12.07
C SER A 181 33.49 -11.15 -11.67
N GLY A 182 32.21 -11.08 -11.24
CA GLY A 182 31.45 -12.24 -10.76
C GLY A 182 31.92 -12.77 -9.40
N GLY A 183 32.65 -11.97 -8.62
CA GLY A 183 33.18 -12.39 -7.33
C GLY A 183 32.23 -12.08 -6.18
N ILE A 184 32.26 -12.87 -5.10
CA ILE A 184 31.56 -12.56 -3.87
C ILE A 184 32.35 -11.47 -3.11
N PRO A 185 31.78 -10.27 -2.87
CA PRO A 185 32.50 -9.17 -2.23
C PRO A 185 32.75 -9.44 -0.74
N ILE A 186 34.00 -9.73 -0.36
CA ILE A 186 34.40 -9.92 1.04
C ILE A 186 34.95 -8.62 1.63
N CYS A 187 34.48 -8.25 2.81
CA CYS A 187 34.78 -6.97 3.44
C CYS A 187 36.28 -6.80 3.71
N ALA A 188 36.89 -5.76 3.14
CA ALA A 188 38.30 -5.45 3.35
C ALA A 188 38.65 -5.09 4.80
N SER A 189 37.69 -4.67 5.63
CA SER A 189 37.95 -4.25 7.02
C SER A 189 37.87 -5.40 8.03
N CYS A 190 36.84 -6.25 7.96
CA CYS A 190 36.73 -7.39 8.89
C CYS A 190 37.19 -8.73 8.29
N LYS A 191 37.53 -8.76 6.99
CA LYS A 191 38.05 -9.92 6.23
C LYS A 191 37.14 -11.15 6.18
N ILE A 192 35.95 -11.08 6.77
CA ILE A 192 35.06 -12.23 6.95
C ILE A 192 33.67 -11.95 6.40
N GLY A 193 33.10 -10.77 6.67
CA GLY A 193 31.72 -10.49 6.29
C GLY A 193 31.55 -10.20 4.81
N VAL A 194 30.51 -10.75 4.20
CA VAL A 194 30.06 -10.39 2.84
C VAL A 194 29.58 -8.95 2.82
N VAL A 195 29.96 -8.20 1.78
CA VAL A 195 29.47 -6.85 1.49
C VAL A 195 28.31 -6.98 0.53
N LYS A 196 27.15 -6.44 0.94
CA LYS A 196 25.90 -6.50 0.17
C LYS A 196 25.47 -5.07 -0.22
N PRO A 197 24.93 -4.87 -1.43
CA PRO A 197 24.21 -3.64 -1.76
C PRO A 197 23.12 -3.35 -0.72
N CYS A 198 22.86 -2.08 -0.44
CA CYS A 198 21.88 -1.62 0.54
C CYS A 198 20.43 -1.72 0.02
N ILE A 199 20.15 -2.78 -0.73
CA ILE A 199 18.81 -3.24 -1.07
C ILE A 199 18.24 -3.95 0.16
N THR A 200 16.95 -3.83 0.40
CA THR A 200 16.24 -4.50 1.49
C THR A 200 15.77 -5.86 0.99
N PHE A 201 16.31 -6.93 1.58
CA PHE A 201 15.86 -8.29 1.31
C PHE A 201 14.66 -8.65 2.18
N PHE A 202 13.91 -9.69 1.80
CA PHE A 202 12.94 -10.31 2.69
C PHE A 202 13.63 -10.72 4.00
N GLY A 203 12.97 -10.44 5.13
CA GLY A 203 13.55 -10.59 6.47
C GLY A 203 14.43 -9.43 6.96
N GLU A 204 14.68 -8.39 6.15
CA GLU A 204 15.36 -7.16 6.60
C GLU A 204 14.38 -6.04 6.95
N SER A 205 14.77 -5.19 7.91
CA SER A 205 14.05 -3.94 8.17
C SER A 205 14.23 -2.95 7.03
N LEU A 206 13.15 -2.25 6.67
CA LEU A 206 13.21 -1.16 5.69
C LEU A 206 14.17 -0.04 6.14
N PRO A 207 14.68 0.79 5.21
CA PRO A 207 15.61 1.87 5.55
C PRO A 207 14.98 2.90 6.51
N GLY A 208 15.77 3.45 7.43
CA GLY A 208 15.27 4.44 8.41
C GLY A 208 14.56 5.65 7.77
N LYS A 209 14.97 6.06 6.55
CA LYS A 209 14.32 7.13 5.81
C LYS A 209 12.83 6.84 5.50
N PHE A 210 12.46 5.58 5.31
CA PHE A 210 11.07 5.16 5.12
C PHE A 210 10.21 5.57 6.32
N PHE A 211 10.62 5.16 7.52
CA PHE A 211 9.90 5.47 8.76
C PHE A 211 9.95 6.97 9.11
N LEU A 212 11.05 7.66 8.79
CA LEU A 212 11.15 9.11 9.00
C LEU A 212 10.20 9.93 8.11
N ARG A 213 9.80 9.39 6.95
CA ARG A 213 8.98 10.09 5.96
C ARG A 213 7.53 9.61 5.91
N ILE A 214 7.15 8.57 6.65
CA ILE A 214 5.76 8.07 6.65
C ILE A 214 4.75 9.16 7.06
N ASN A 215 5.16 10.09 7.93
CA ASN A 215 4.31 11.20 8.36
C ASN A 215 4.02 12.21 7.22
N ASP A 216 4.75 12.17 6.11
CA ASP A 216 4.44 13.00 4.93
C ASP A 216 3.04 12.67 4.39
N PHE A 217 2.55 11.42 4.56
CA PHE A 217 1.21 11.02 4.14
C PHE A 217 0.08 11.77 4.86
N GLN A 218 0.32 12.26 6.08
CA GLN A 218 -0.66 13.02 6.86
C GLN A 218 -0.92 14.42 6.28
N ILE A 219 0.06 14.99 5.57
CA ILE A 219 -0.06 16.31 4.94
C ILE A 219 -0.27 16.22 3.42
N CYS A 220 -0.26 15.01 2.85
CA CYS A 220 -0.53 14.74 1.45
C CYS A 220 -1.91 15.27 1.04
N ASP A 221 -2.02 15.91 -0.12
CA ASP A 221 -3.31 16.35 -0.69
C ASP A 221 -3.68 15.69 -2.02
N LEU A 222 -2.79 14.87 -2.58
CA LEU A 222 -3.07 13.97 -3.70
C LEU A 222 -2.09 12.79 -3.67
N LEU A 223 -2.61 11.57 -3.69
CA LEU A 223 -1.79 10.36 -3.82
C LEU A 223 -1.86 9.84 -5.25
N ILE A 224 -0.70 9.61 -5.88
CA ILE A 224 -0.61 8.90 -7.16
C ILE A 224 0.11 7.59 -6.91
N VAL A 225 -0.56 6.47 -7.16
CA VAL A 225 0.01 5.12 -7.10
C VAL A 225 0.20 4.63 -8.54
N ILE A 226 1.40 4.19 -8.88
CA ILE A 226 1.74 3.89 -10.27
C ILE A 226 2.66 2.67 -10.40
N GLY A 227 2.30 1.75 -11.30
CA GLY A 227 3.14 0.62 -11.67
C GLY A 227 3.52 -0.32 -10.51
N THR A 228 2.62 -0.60 -9.58
CA THR A 228 2.86 -1.51 -8.44
C THR A 228 1.70 -2.49 -8.29
N SER A 229 1.98 -3.71 -7.80
CA SER A 229 0.96 -4.69 -7.45
C SER A 229 0.37 -4.49 -6.04
N LEU A 230 0.98 -3.64 -5.21
CA LEU A 230 0.62 -3.44 -3.79
C LEU A 230 0.52 -4.75 -2.98
N GLN A 231 1.38 -5.72 -3.25
CA GLN A 231 1.40 -7.00 -2.52
C GLN A 231 2.42 -7.04 -1.38
N VAL A 232 3.40 -6.14 -1.37
CA VAL A 232 4.52 -6.17 -0.41
C VAL A 232 4.28 -5.17 0.72
N GLN A 233 4.15 -5.70 1.94
CA GLN A 233 4.08 -4.89 3.16
C GLN A 233 5.49 -4.49 3.65
N PRO A 234 5.64 -3.36 4.37
CA PRO A 234 4.60 -2.40 4.76
C PRO A 234 4.26 -1.36 3.68
N PHE A 235 4.85 -1.45 2.48
CA PHE A 235 4.64 -0.43 1.44
C PHE A 235 3.18 -0.37 0.96
N ALA A 236 2.55 -1.52 0.79
CA ALA A 236 1.17 -1.62 0.28
C ALA A 236 0.16 -0.84 1.14
N SER A 237 0.27 -0.91 2.46
CA SER A 237 -0.65 -0.24 3.40
C SER A 237 -0.50 1.29 3.45
N LEU A 238 0.53 1.87 2.83
CA LEU A 238 0.70 3.33 2.81
C LEU A 238 -0.43 4.06 2.07
N ILE A 239 -1.16 3.39 1.17
CA ILE A 239 -2.31 3.99 0.47
C ILE A 239 -3.44 4.42 1.42
N ASP A 240 -3.48 3.84 2.61
CA ASP A 240 -4.47 4.13 3.66
C ASP A 240 -3.94 5.12 4.70
N SER A 241 -2.67 5.54 4.58
CA SER A 241 -2.05 6.53 5.47
C SER A 241 -2.40 7.98 5.12
N VAL A 242 -3.11 8.23 4.01
CA VAL A 242 -3.61 9.57 3.64
C VAL A 242 -4.99 9.83 4.24
N GLY A 243 -5.33 11.10 4.50
CA GLY A 243 -6.64 11.45 5.07
C GLY A 243 -7.83 10.99 4.20
N GLU A 244 -8.98 10.68 4.81
CA GLU A 244 -10.18 10.10 4.18
C GLU A 244 -10.74 10.87 2.96
N LYS A 245 -10.39 12.15 2.81
CA LYS A 245 -10.82 13.00 1.70
C LYS A 245 -9.74 13.25 0.64
N VAL A 246 -8.54 12.74 0.85
CA VAL A 246 -7.43 12.89 -0.10
C VAL A 246 -7.75 12.05 -1.33
N PRO A 247 -7.81 12.65 -2.54
CA PRO A 247 -7.98 11.90 -3.78
C PRO A 247 -6.79 10.98 -4.02
N ARG A 248 -7.06 9.81 -4.60
CA ARG A 248 -6.03 8.83 -4.96
C ARG A 248 -6.21 8.39 -6.41
N LEU A 249 -5.13 8.40 -7.17
CA LEU A 249 -5.09 7.95 -8.56
C LEU A 249 -4.23 6.70 -8.67
N LEU A 250 -4.79 5.62 -9.21
CA LEU A 250 -4.03 4.45 -9.64
C LEU A 250 -3.81 4.51 -11.17
N ILE A 251 -2.57 4.53 -11.62
CA ILE A 251 -2.18 4.31 -13.02
C ILE A 251 -1.51 2.94 -13.09
N ASN A 252 -2.21 1.96 -13.66
CA ASN A 252 -1.70 0.59 -13.72
C ASN A 252 -2.42 -0.24 -14.79
N LEU A 253 -1.85 -1.38 -15.16
CA LEU A 253 -2.50 -2.31 -16.09
C LEU A 253 -3.76 -2.97 -15.49
N GLU A 254 -3.77 -3.11 -14.16
CA GLU A 254 -4.81 -3.80 -13.40
C GLU A 254 -5.16 -3.02 -12.13
N GLN A 255 -6.39 -3.19 -11.64
CA GLN A 255 -6.77 -2.68 -10.33
C GLN A 255 -6.08 -3.51 -9.25
N VAL A 256 -5.54 -2.83 -8.25
CA VAL A 256 -4.79 -3.45 -7.14
C VAL A 256 -5.14 -2.75 -5.84
N GLY A 257 -4.87 -3.41 -4.71
CA GLY A 257 -5.16 -2.85 -3.38
C GLY A 257 -6.65 -2.65 -3.08
N CYS A 258 -7.54 -3.38 -3.78
CA CYS A 258 -8.98 -3.38 -3.49
C CYS A 258 -9.29 -4.45 -2.45
N TYR A 259 -9.67 -4.07 -1.23
CA TYR A 259 -9.98 -5.02 -0.15
C TYR A 259 -11.49 -5.21 0.09
N GLY A 260 -12.34 -4.36 -0.51
CA GLY A 260 -13.79 -4.42 -0.28
C GLY A 260 -14.20 -4.01 1.15
N MET A 261 -13.38 -3.18 1.81
CA MET A 261 -13.58 -2.71 3.18
C MET A 261 -13.96 -1.22 3.20
N SER A 262 -14.61 -0.78 4.28
CA SER A 262 -15.15 0.57 4.42
C SER A 262 -14.09 1.65 4.72
N ASP A 263 -12.91 1.24 5.19
CA ASP A 263 -11.84 2.09 5.71
C ASP A 263 -10.45 1.79 5.12
N MET A 264 -10.29 0.69 4.37
CA MET A 264 -9.01 0.27 3.79
C MET A 264 -9.08 -0.03 2.30
N GLY A 265 -7.93 0.12 1.64
CA GLY A 265 -7.76 -0.18 0.22
C GLY A 265 -8.38 0.86 -0.70
N PHE A 266 -8.36 0.58 -1.99
CA PHE A 266 -9.06 1.36 -3.02
C PHE A 266 -10.52 0.95 -3.16
N ASP A 267 -11.37 1.93 -3.48
CA ASP A 267 -12.79 1.79 -3.79
C ASP A 267 -13.14 2.58 -5.08
N PHE A 268 -12.68 2.08 -6.22
CA PHE A 268 -12.87 2.73 -7.53
C PHE A 268 -14.34 2.85 -7.93
N GLU A 269 -15.20 1.92 -7.48
CA GLU A 269 -16.63 1.91 -7.78
C GLU A 269 -17.45 2.69 -6.75
N GLY A 270 -16.81 3.20 -5.69
CA GLY A 270 -17.49 3.93 -4.62
C GLY A 270 -18.53 3.06 -3.92
N LYS A 271 -18.29 1.76 -3.74
CA LYS A 271 -19.22 0.81 -3.09
C LYS A 271 -19.05 0.77 -1.58
N TYR A 272 -17.82 0.80 -1.08
CA TYR A 272 -17.48 0.48 0.30
C TYR A 272 -17.21 1.71 1.16
N GLN A 273 -16.46 2.68 0.64
CA GLN A 273 -16.02 3.84 1.41
C GLN A 273 -17.07 4.96 1.43
N LYS A 274 -16.95 5.82 2.45
CA LYS A 274 -17.82 6.99 2.66
C LYS A 274 -17.65 8.07 1.58
N TYR A 275 -16.43 8.26 1.10
CA TYR A 275 -16.05 9.28 0.12
C TYR A 275 -15.62 8.61 -1.18
N TRP A 276 -16.15 9.07 -2.31
CA TRP A 276 -15.70 8.60 -3.62
C TRP A 276 -14.51 9.43 -4.09
N ARG A 277 -13.29 8.91 -3.86
CA ARG A 277 -12.02 9.64 -4.00
C ARG A 277 -10.97 8.92 -4.86
N ASP A 278 -11.28 7.71 -5.32
CA ASP A 278 -10.33 6.83 -5.99
C ASP A 278 -10.59 6.77 -7.48
N ALA A 279 -9.61 7.18 -8.28
CA ALA A 279 -9.63 7.08 -9.74
C ALA A 279 -8.68 5.98 -10.22
N PHE A 280 -9.07 5.29 -11.28
CA PHE A 280 -8.24 4.28 -11.95
C PHE A 280 -8.06 4.63 -13.42
N TYR A 281 -6.81 4.65 -13.88
CA TYR A 281 -6.46 4.68 -15.28
C TYR A 281 -5.84 3.32 -15.67
N LYS A 282 -6.53 2.61 -16.57
CA LYS A 282 -6.06 1.35 -17.12
C LYS A 282 -5.13 1.61 -18.31
N GLY A 283 -3.85 1.32 -18.16
CA GLY A 283 -2.86 1.47 -19.23
C GLY A 283 -1.44 1.33 -18.69
N THR A 284 -0.46 1.51 -19.58
CA THR A 284 0.94 1.57 -19.16
C THR A 284 1.19 2.85 -18.35
N CYS A 285 2.25 2.84 -17.54
CA CYS A 285 2.63 4.00 -16.74
C CYS A 285 2.87 5.24 -17.61
N ASP A 286 3.65 5.08 -18.69
CA ASP A 286 3.99 6.20 -19.59
C ASP A 286 2.76 6.73 -20.36
N GLU A 287 1.81 5.87 -20.76
CA GLU A 287 0.55 6.32 -21.37
C GLU A 287 -0.30 7.14 -20.38
N GLY A 288 -0.44 6.65 -19.15
CA GLY A 288 -1.18 7.35 -18.10
C GLY A 288 -0.55 8.69 -17.75
N ILE A 289 0.77 8.75 -17.63
CA ILE A 289 1.52 9.99 -17.37
C ILE A 289 1.42 10.94 -18.56
N LYS A 290 1.56 10.46 -19.79
CA LYS A 290 1.39 11.29 -20.99
C LYS A 290 -0.01 11.91 -21.04
N LYS A 291 -1.05 11.12 -20.76
CA LYS A 291 -2.44 11.59 -20.68
C LYS A 291 -2.63 12.61 -19.55
N LEU A 292 -2.09 12.35 -18.35
CA LEU A 292 -2.15 13.27 -17.22
C LEU A 292 -1.47 14.60 -17.54
N ALA A 293 -0.27 14.55 -18.12
CA ALA A 293 0.49 15.73 -18.52
C ALA A 293 -0.24 16.51 -19.62
N GLU A 294 -0.85 15.86 -20.60
CA GLU A 294 -1.72 16.49 -21.60
C GLU A 294 -2.88 17.26 -20.95
N LEU A 295 -3.60 16.63 -20.03
CA LEU A 295 -4.73 17.24 -19.33
C LEU A 295 -4.31 18.43 -18.45
N CYS A 296 -3.12 18.35 -17.85
CA CYS A 296 -2.54 19.44 -17.05
C CYS A 296 -1.96 20.58 -17.90
N GLY A 297 -1.76 20.37 -19.21
CA GLY A 297 -1.03 21.31 -20.07
C GLY A 297 0.49 21.27 -19.88
N PHE A 298 1.03 20.16 -19.37
CA PHE A 298 2.44 19.95 -19.05
C PHE A 298 3.18 19.08 -20.09
N LYS A 299 2.48 18.60 -21.12
CA LYS A 299 3.02 17.63 -22.08
C LYS A 299 4.33 18.09 -22.72
N ASP A 300 4.37 19.31 -23.26
CA ASP A 300 5.53 19.79 -24.01
C ASP A 300 6.74 19.98 -23.09
N GLU A 301 6.53 20.51 -21.88
CA GLU A 301 7.56 20.63 -20.85
C GLU A 301 8.07 19.27 -20.38
N LEU A 302 7.18 18.28 -20.23
CA LEU A 302 7.56 16.91 -19.88
C LEU A 302 8.44 16.29 -20.96
N LEU A 303 8.05 16.41 -22.23
CA LEU A 303 8.81 15.88 -23.37
C LEU A 303 10.17 16.59 -23.50
N GLN A 304 10.21 17.91 -23.29
CA GLN A 304 11.46 18.66 -23.30
C GLN A 304 12.42 18.16 -22.22
N ILE A 305 11.97 18.01 -20.97
CA ILE A 305 12.84 17.53 -19.87
C ILE A 305 13.29 16.10 -20.12
N TYR A 306 12.41 15.25 -20.68
CA TYR A 306 12.73 13.89 -21.07
C TYR A 306 13.85 13.86 -22.13
N GLU A 307 13.72 14.64 -23.21
CA GLU A 307 14.70 14.73 -24.30
C GLU A 307 16.04 15.29 -23.80
N GLU A 308 16.03 16.43 -23.10
CA GLU A 308 17.23 17.05 -22.53
C GLU A 308 17.96 16.11 -21.54
N GLY A 309 17.19 15.42 -20.69
CA GLY A 309 17.73 14.45 -19.74
C GLY A 309 18.39 13.28 -20.43
N HIS A 310 17.74 12.68 -21.44
CA HIS A 310 18.33 11.59 -22.24
C HIS A 310 19.58 12.05 -22.97
N GLU A 311 19.58 13.22 -23.60
CA GLU A 311 20.77 13.78 -24.24
C GLU A 311 21.94 13.97 -23.26
N SER A 312 21.65 14.48 -22.05
CA SER A 312 22.66 14.65 -21.00
C SER A 312 23.27 13.31 -20.58
N LEU A 313 22.44 12.30 -20.33
CA LEU A 313 22.89 10.96 -19.95
C LEU A 313 23.70 10.30 -21.08
N ILE A 314 23.29 10.46 -22.34
CA ILE A 314 24.06 9.94 -23.50
C ILE A 314 25.44 10.60 -23.57
N LYS A 315 25.55 11.91 -23.32
CA LYS A 315 26.84 12.62 -23.28
C LYS A 315 27.72 12.14 -22.12
N GLU A 316 27.13 11.85 -20.96
CA GLU A 316 27.86 11.39 -19.77
C GLU A 316 28.35 9.95 -19.91
N PHE A 317 27.50 9.03 -20.38
CA PHE A 317 27.79 7.60 -20.43
C PHE A 317 28.34 7.12 -21.78
N GLY A 318 28.29 7.95 -22.83
CA GLY A 318 28.87 7.67 -24.15
C GLY A 318 28.21 6.53 -24.93
N LYS A 319 27.13 5.95 -24.40
CA LYS A 319 26.32 4.89 -25.03
C LYS A 319 24.86 5.07 -24.64
N ILE A 320 23.95 4.77 -25.57
CA ILE A 320 22.56 4.42 -25.24
C ILE A 320 22.64 3.01 -24.64
N PRO A 321 22.23 2.80 -23.38
CA PRO A 321 22.12 1.45 -22.87
C PRO A 321 21.08 0.67 -23.68
N THR A 322 21.49 -0.47 -24.24
CA THR A 322 20.61 -1.39 -24.95
C THR A 322 19.65 -2.03 -23.94
N PRO A 323 18.37 -2.25 -24.30
CA PRO A 323 17.50 -3.14 -23.55
C PRO A 323 18.22 -4.48 -23.37
N VAL A 324 18.16 -5.07 -22.18
CA VAL A 324 18.60 -6.45 -21.99
C VAL A 324 17.86 -7.30 -23.02
N GLU A 325 18.59 -7.95 -23.93
CA GLU A 325 18.02 -8.98 -24.79
C GLU A 325 17.52 -10.11 -23.87
N ILE A 326 16.24 -10.06 -23.51
CA ILE A 326 15.55 -11.24 -22.98
C ILE A 326 15.65 -12.28 -24.08
N ALA A 327 16.19 -13.45 -23.73
CA ALA A 327 16.40 -14.55 -24.66
C ALA A 327 15.17 -14.75 -25.58
N PRO A 328 15.37 -15.07 -26.87
CA PRO A 328 14.28 -15.14 -27.83
C PRO A 328 13.19 -16.11 -27.34
N LYS A 329 11.94 -15.64 -27.42
CA LYS A 329 10.72 -16.41 -27.14
C LYS A 329 10.83 -17.79 -27.81
N VAL A 330 10.93 -18.84 -27.01
CA VAL A 330 10.52 -20.16 -27.47
C VAL A 330 9.00 -20.13 -27.45
N GLU A 331 8.38 -19.90 -28.60
CA GLU A 331 6.96 -20.15 -28.79
C GLU A 331 6.72 -21.66 -28.60
N LYS A 332 6.43 -22.08 -27.37
CA LYS A 332 5.78 -23.36 -27.12
C LYS A 332 4.28 -23.10 -27.12
N GLU A 333 3.62 -23.63 -28.15
CA GLU A 333 2.17 -23.80 -28.18
C GLU A 333 1.70 -24.39 -26.85
N ALA A 334 0.78 -23.70 -26.19
CA ALA A 334 0.20 -24.10 -24.92
C ALA A 334 -0.56 -25.44 -25.09
N LYS A 335 0.11 -26.54 -24.80
CA LYS A 335 -0.56 -27.78 -24.40
C LYS A 335 -0.89 -27.64 -22.92
N ILE A 336 -2.18 -27.66 -22.61
CA ILE A 336 -2.69 -27.69 -21.24
C ILE A 336 -2.25 -29.03 -20.63
N GLU A 337 -1.19 -29.01 -19.83
CA GLU A 337 -0.85 -30.12 -18.95
C GLU A 337 -1.73 -30.08 -17.69
N PRO A 338 -2.13 -31.24 -17.14
CA PRO A 338 -2.93 -31.29 -15.93
C PRO A 338 -2.17 -30.70 -14.74
N LYS A 339 -2.87 -29.93 -13.90
CA LYS A 339 -2.33 -29.30 -12.67
C LYS A 339 -1.51 -30.32 -11.87
N SER A 340 -0.33 -29.90 -11.41
CA SER A 340 0.51 -30.74 -10.58
C SER A 340 -0.12 -30.92 -9.18
N LYS A 341 0.16 -32.04 -8.50
CA LYS A 341 -0.32 -32.27 -7.12
C LYS A 341 0.05 -31.14 -6.16
N VAL A 342 1.16 -30.44 -6.42
CA VAL A 342 1.63 -29.31 -5.62
C VAL A 342 0.74 -28.08 -5.81
N GLU A 343 0.26 -27.81 -7.03
CA GLU A 343 -0.68 -26.71 -7.30
C GLU A 343 -2.07 -26.98 -6.69
N GLU A 344 -2.50 -28.25 -6.66
CA GLU A 344 -3.75 -28.63 -5.97
C GLU A 344 -3.65 -28.46 -4.45
N GLU A 345 -2.47 -28.75 -3.86
CA GLU A 345 -2.21 -28.52 -2.44
C GLU A 345 -2.13 -27.02 -2.10
N ILE A 346 -1.53 -26.19 -2.98
CA ILE A 346 -1.50 -24.72 -2.81
C ILE A 346 -2.90 -24.12 -2.91
N ASP A 347 -3.73 -24.55 -3.86
CA ASP A 347 -5.12 -24.10 -3.98
C ASP A 347 -5.94 -24.48 -2.72
N GLN A 348 -5.69 -25.65 -2.13
CA GLN A 348 -6.33 -26.07 -0.88
C GLN A 348 -5.84 -25.23 0.32
N LEU A 349 -4.54 -24.98 0.42
CA LEU A 349 -3.96 -24.16 1.49
C LEU A 349 -4.45 -22.71 1.43
N THR A 350 -4.57 -22.16 0.22
CA THR A 350 -5.04 -20.79 -0.04
C THR A 350 -6.49 -20.64 0.41
N LYS A 351 -7.37 -21.61 0.08
CA LYS A 351 -8.76 -21.62 0.55
C LYS A 351 -8.88 -21.67 2.07
N VAL A 352 -8.05 -22.49 2.73
CA VAL A 352 -8.02 -22.55 4.21
C VAL A 352 -7.54 -21.23 4.81
N PHE A 353 -6.61 -20.55 4.17
CA PHE A 353 -6.12 -19.25 4.61
C PHE A 353 -7.18 -18.14 4.43
N GLU A 354 -7.88 -18.12 3.31
CA GLU A 354 -9.00 -17.21 3.05
C GLU A 354 -10.14 -17.42 4.06
N GLU A 355 -10.46 -18.67 4.38
CA GLU A 355 -11.48 -19.00 5.37
C GLU A 355 -11.07 -18.59 6.78
N LYS A 356 -9.80 -18.74 7.15
CA LYS A 356 -9.25 -18.22 8.43
C LYS A 356 -9.29 -16.69 8.50
N ILE A 357 -8.96 -15.98 7.42
CA ILE A 357 -9.07 -14.52 7.36
C ILE A 357 -10.53 -14.09 7.55
N LYS A 358 -11.47 -14.79 6.91
CA LYS A 358 -12.90 -14.51 7.04
C LYS A 358 -13.40 -14.71 8.48
N ILE A 359 -13.01 -15.81 9.13
CA ILE A 359 -13.33 -16.06 10.55
C ILE A 359 -12.73 -14.97 11.44
N LYS A 360 -11.48 -14.54 11.16
CA LYS A 360 -10.83 -13.44 11.91
C LYS A 360 -11.59 -12.12 11.77
N SER A 361 -12.09 -11.79 10.57
CA SER A 361 -12.93 -10.60 10.38
C SER A 361 -14.28 -10.72 11.10
N GLU A 362 -14.92 -11.89 11.06
CA GLU A 362 -16.21 -12.11 11.74
C GLU A 362 -16.08 -12.01 13.27
N ILE A 363 -14.97 -12.50 13.84
CA ILE A 363 -14.66 -12.35 15.28
C ILE A 363 -14.39 -10.88 15.62
N SER A 364 -13.64 -10.15 14.78
CA SER A 364 -13.39 -8.71 15.00
C SER A 364 -14.69 -7.91 15.01
N ASP A 365 -15.60 -8.17 14.06
CA ASP A 365 -16.89 -7.49 13.97
C ASP A 365 -17.80 -7.80 15.18
N GLU A 366 -17.76 -9.03 15.70
CA GLU A 366 -18.51 -9.40 16.90
C GLU A 366 -17.94 -8.73 18.16
N VAL A 367 -16.62 -8.64 18.28
CA VAL A 367 -15.95 -7.94 19.39
C VAL A 367 -16.28 -6.44 19.36
N ASP A 368 -16.30 -5.82 18.19
CA ASP A 368 -16.68 -4.41 18.06
C ASP A 368 -18.15 -4.17 18.40
N ARG A 369 -19.04 -5.11 18.04
CA ARG A 369 -20.44 -5.10 18.49
C ARG A 369 -20.55 -5.18 20.02
N MET A 370 -19.85 -6.12 20.65
CA MET A 370 -19.85 -6.28 22.11
C MET A 370 -19.28 -5.06 22.83
N LEU A 371 -18.21 -4.44 22.31
CA LEU A 371 -17.63 -3.22 22.87
C LEU A 371 -18.62 -2.04 22.80
N LYS A 372 -19.36 -1.94 21.70
CA LYS A 372 -20.39 -0.91 21.53
C LYS A 372 -21.57 -1.11 22.47
N GLU A 373 -22.04 -2.34 22.64
CA GLU A 373 -23.09 -2.67 23.62
C GLU A 373 -22.65 -2.36 25.06
N TYR A 374 -21.37 -2.60 25.38
CA TYR A 374 -20.78 -2.23 26.67
C TYR A 374 -20.77 -0.71 26.87
N ASP A 375 -20.38 0.08 25.86
CA ASP A 375 -20.36 1.54 25.96
C ASP A 375 -21.79 2.11 26.08
N ASP A 376 -22.76 1.57 25.34
CA ASP A 376 -24.18 1.93 25.44
C ASP A 376 -24.79 1.59 26.81
N PHE A 377 -24.41 0.45 27.41
CA PHE A 377 -24.82 0.07 28.76
C PHE A 377 -24.27 1.03 29.81
N LYS A 378 -22.99 1.42 29.68
CA LYS A 378 -22.33 2.37 30.57
C LYS A 378 -22.98 3.74 30.51
N GLU A 379 -23.31 4.23 29.31
CA GLU A 379 -23.95 5.52 29.11
C GLU A 379 -25.39 5.55 29.66
N LYS A 380 -26.16 4.47 29.49
CA LYS A 380 -27.50 4.35 30.09
C LYS A 380 -27.46 4.39 31.62
N ASN A 381 -26.54 3.66 32.24
CA ASN A 381 -26.45 3.59 33.71
C ASN A 381 -25.89 4.88 34.33
N PHE A 382 -24.94 5.54 33.66
CA PHE A 382 -24.44 6.86 34.09
C PHE A 382 -25.53 7.94 34.05
N ASN A 383 -26.40 7.91 33.03
CA ASN A 383 -27.54 8.83 32.93
C ASN A 383 -28.63 8.56 34.01
N VAL A 384 -28.79 7.30 34.45
CA VAL A 384 -29.68 6.95 35.56
C VAL A 384 -29.15 7.49 36.89
N GLU A 385 -27.83 7.49 37.09
CA GLU A 385 -27.18 8.04 38.29
C GLU A 385 -27.39 9.57 38.40
N LEU A 386 -27.20 10.30 37.28
CA LEU A 386 -27.45 11.75 37.17
C LEU A 386 -28.92 12.16 37.35
N LEU A 387 -29.87 11.31 36.94
CA LEU A 387 -31.31 11.56 37.14
C LEU A 387 -31.73 11.35 38.59
N LYS A 388 -31.14 10.38 39.29
CA LYS A 388 -31.40 10.11 40.72
C LYS A 388 -30.80 11.19 41.63
N GLU A 389 -29.64 11.75 41.29
CA GLU A 389 -29.05 12.89 42.01
C GLU A 389 -29.95 14.14 41.94
N LYS A 390 -30.56 14.41 40.77
CA LYS A 390 -31.49 15.53 40.60
C LYS A 390 -32.83 15.34 41.34
N GLU A 391 -33.31 14.11 41.54
CA GLU A 391 -34.52 13.85 42.31
C GLU A 391 -34.31 14.00 43.83
N ASN A 392 -33.08 13.74 44.33
CA ASN A 392 -32.76 13.81 45.76
C ASN A 392 -32.62 15.24 46.31
N GLU A 393 -32.41 16.27 45.47
CA GLU A 393 -32.31 17.67 45.91
C GLU A 393 -33.67 18.33 46.23
N SER A 394 -34.81 17.64 46.04
CA SER A 394 -36.14 18.28 46.07
C SER A 394 -37.14 17.78 47.13
N LYS A 395 -36.74 17.01 48.17
CA LYS A 395 -37.70 16.50 49.19
C LYS A 395 -37.23 16.59 50.65
N PRO A 396 -38.15 16.75 51.63
CA PRO A 396 -37.84 17.09 53.03
C PRO A 396 -37.29 15.90 53.85
N ASP A 397 -36.55 16.24 54.92
CA ASP A 397 -35.53 15.42 55.61
C ASP A 397 -35.97 14.10 56.29
N ASP A 398 -37.27 13.81 56.45
CA ASP A 398 -37.70 12.62 57.19
C ASP A 398 -37.89 11.35 56.33
N LYS A 399 -37.69 11.42 55.00
CA LYS A 399 -37.66 10.24 54.10
C LYS A 399 -36.27 9.82 53.63
N LYS A 400 -35.20 10.54 54.00
CA LYS A 400 -33.82 10.26 53.54
C LYS A 400 -33.28 8.90 54.04
N LYS A 401 -33.57 8.54 55.30
CA LYS A 401 -32.95 7.37 55.96
C LYS A 401 -33.46 6.00 55.51
N GLU A 402 -34.65 5.90 54.91
CA GLU A 402 -35.18 4.63 54.37
C GLU A 402 -34.80 4.41 52.90
N ILE A 403 -34.49 5.48 52.16
CA ILE A 403 -34.06 5.40 50.76
C ILE A 403 -32.54 5.16 50.67
N GLU A 404 -31.73 5.75 51.57
CA GLU A 404 -30.27 5.56 51.63
C GLU A 404 -29.88 4.07 51.75
N ASN A 405 -30.58 3.29 52.58
CA ASN A 405 -30.23 1.86 52.77
C ASN A 405 -30.64 0.93 51.60
N LYS A 406 -31.57 1.35 50.74
CA LYS A 406 -31.93 0.61 49.51
C LYS A 406 -31.09 1.07 48.32
N SER A 407 -30.77 2.36 48.22
CA SER A 407 -29.92 2.88 47.14
C SER A 407 -28.49 2.37 47.25
N ASP A 408 -27.92 2.27 48.45
CA ASP A 408 -26.52 1.85 48.61
C ASP A 408 -26.29 0.39 48.21
N LYS A 409 -27.29 -0.49 48.42
CA LYS A 409 -27.23 -1.89 47.97
C LYS A 409 -27.37 -2.03 46.45
N GLU A 410 -28.23 -1.22 45.82
CA GLU A 410 -28.36 -1.21 44.36
C GLU A 410 -27.11 -0.61 43.70
N LEU A 411 -26.53 0.45 44.25
CA LEU A 411 -25.26 1.04 43.78
C LEU A 411 -24.06 0.10 43.95
N LEU A 412 -24.01 -0.68 45.03
CA LEU A 412 -22.98 -1.71 45.22
C LEU A 412 -23.08 -2.82 44.18
N ASN A 413 -24.29 -3.31 43.88
CA ASN A 413 -24.49 -4.33 42.85
C ASN A 413 -24.12 -3.80 41.45
N VAL A 414 -24.49 -2.55 41.13
CA VAL A 414 -24.13 -1.94 39.83
C VAL A 414 -22.61 -1.73 39.70
N LYS A 415 -21.92 -1.36 40.79
CA LYS A 415 -20.45 -1.28 40.81
C LYS A 415 -19.79 -2.63 40.61
N GLU A 416 -20.28 -3.68 41.30
CA GLU A 416 -19.76 -5.04 41.13
C GLU A 416 -19.97 -5.56 39.70
N ASP A 417 -21.11 -5.25 39.07
CA ASP A 417 -21.37 -5.60 37.67
C ASP A 417 -20.44 -4.85 36.70
N ILE A 418 -20.19 -3.55 36.93
CA ILE A 418 -19.24 -2.75 36.14
C ILE A 418 -17.81 -3.29 36.28
N ASP A 419 -17.37 -3.58 37.50
CA ASP A 419 -16.01 -4.10 37.76
C ASP A 419 -15.81 -5.50 37.14
N LYS A 420 -16.85 -6.35 37.16
CA LYS A 420 -16.83 -7.65 36.51
C LYS A 420 -16.73 -7.52 34.99
N SER A 421 -17.48 -6.61 34.38
CA SER A 421 -17.43 -6.35 32.94
C SER A 421 -16.12 -5.67 32.50
N ASP A 422 -15.51 -4.81 33.32
CA ASP A 422 -14.20 -4.20 33.05
C ASP A 422 -13.07 -5.25 33.06
N LYS A 423 -13.20 -6.28 33.90
CA LYS A 423 -12.29 -7.43 33.91
C LYS A 423 -12.41 -8.26 32.64
N GLU A 424 -13.63 -8.55 32.18
CA GLU A 424 -13.88 -9.27 30.91
C GLU A 424 -13.32 -8.50 29.70
N LYS A 425 -13.47 -7.17 29.68
CA LYS A 425 -12.89 -6.28 28.64
C LYS A 425 -11.35 -6.34 28.62
N LYS A 426 -10.71 -6.52 29.78
CA LYS A 426 -9.25 -6.64 29.88
C LYS A 426 -8.75 -8.00 29.40
N GLU A 427 -9.46 -9.08 29.75
CA GLU A 427 -9.16 -10.44 29.29
C GLU A 427 -9.31 -10.56 27.76
N LEU A 428 -10.37 -9.97 27.17
CA LEU A 428 -10.56 -9.93 25.72
C LEU A 428 -9.43 -9.17 24.99
N LYS A 429 -8.93 -8.06 25.55
CA LYS A 429 -7.79 -7.32 24.98
C LYS A 429 -6.47 -8.06 25.10
N GLU A 430 -6.28 -8.89 26.13
CA GLU A 430 -5.10 -9.74 26.27
C GLU A 430 -5.10 -10.91 25.29
N ILE A 431 -6.27 -11.49 24.99
CA ILE A 431 -6.42 -12.53 23.95
C ILE A 431 -6.03 -11.97 22.57
N ILE A 432 -6.48 -10.75 22.23
CA ILE A 432 -6.18 -10.10 20.95
C ILE A 432 -4.67 -9.80 20.79
N ASN A 433 -3.98 -9.46 21.88
CA ASN A 433 -2.57 -9.05 21.83
C ASN A 433 -1.56 -10.23 21.86
N ASN A 434 -1.99 -11.44 22.24
CA ASN A 434 -1.09 -12.58 22.44
C ASN A 434 -0.98 -13.55 21.26
N GLU A 435 -1.70 -13.36 20.15
CA GLU A 435 -1.60 -14.24 18.97
C GLU A 435 -0.45 -13.84 18.02
N ASN A 436 0.78 -14.10 18.46
CA ASN A 436 1.99 -14.20 17.63
C ASN A 436 2.49 -15.66 17.58
N LEU A 437 1.60 -16.59 17.23
CA LEU A 437 1.93 -17.99 16.97
C LEU A 437 1.06 -18.50 15.81
N ILE A 438 1.55 -18.25 14.60
CA ILE A 438 1.71 -19.16 13.45
C ILE A 438 2.01 -18.32 12.21
#